data_AF-A0A519UH47-F1
#
_entry.id   AF-A0A519UH47-F1
#
_cell.length_a   1.000
_cell.length_b   1.000
_cell.length_c   1.000
_cell.angle_alpha   90.00
_cell.angle_beta   90.00
_cell.angle_gamma   90.00
#
_symmetry.space_group_name_H-M   'P 1'
#
loop_
_entity.id
_entity.type
_entity.pdbx_description
1 polymer ?
#
loop_
_entity_poly.entity_id
_entity_poly.type
_entity_poly.pdbx_seq_one_letter_code
_entity_poly.pdbx_strand_id
1 'polypeptide(L)'
;MKNRYNKTIALSCTMAVLGLALFPSCKKELDHTTDTGNPVVVSYNPTSSVEGVAVTSNLVLTFDEIIKKAEGTIVIASAVDTQRVSMNSDAVSISADKHILTIDPPKDLESDEMYTVTLD
;
A
#
# COMPACT_ATOMS: atom_id res chain seq x y z
N MET A 1 38.08 -25.07 13.76
CA MET A 1 37.44 -24.25 14.82
C MET A 1 35.92 -24.33 14.61
N LYS A 2 35.23 -25.25 15.28
CA LYS A 2 34.35 -24.99 16.45
C LYS A 2 33.50 -23.72 16.30
N ASN A 3 32.20 -23.90 16.06
CA ASN A 3 31.25 -23.54 17.11
C ASN A 3 30.01 -24.46 17.09
N ARG A 4 29.75 -25.06 18.25
CA ARG A 4 28.59 -25.89 18.59
C ARG A 4 27.66 -25.02 19.42
N TYR A 5 26.35 -25.10 19.22
CA TYR A 5 25.40 -25.11 20.34
C TYR A 5 24.19 -25.98 19.96
N ASN A 6 24.08 -27.08 20.69
CA ASN A 6 22.98 -28.03 20.69
C ASN A 6 22.07 -27.64 21.87
N LYS A 7 20.74 -27.72 21.72
CA LYS A 7 19.88 -28.05 22.86
C LYS A 7 18.92 -29.15 22.46
N THR A 8 19.37 -30.36 22.75
CA THR A 8 18.65 -31.63 22.62
C THR A 8 17.42 -31.61 23.51
N ILE A 9 16.24 -31.88 22.96
CA ILE A 9 15.17 -32.56 23.71
C ILE A 9 14.95 -33.88 22.98
N ALA A 10 15.72 -34.88 23.41
CA ALA A 10 15.45 -36.26 23.07
C ALA A 10 14.30 -36.71 23.97
N LEU A 11 13.16 -37.05 23.38
CA LEU A 11 12.24 -37.99 24.01
C LEU A 11 12.11 -39.20 23.10
N SER A 12 12.89 -40.21 23.46
CA SER A 12 12.75 -41.59 23.00
C SER A 12 11.29 -42.01 23.13
N CYS A 13 10.67 -42.40 22.03
CA CYS A 13 9.48 -43.24 22.06
C CYS A 13 9.64 -44.31 20.96
N THR A 14 10.27 -45.42 21.33
CA THR A 14 10.25 -46.67 20.56
C THR A 14 8.79 -47.17 20.52
N MET A 15 8.06 -46.83 19.47
CA MET A 15 6.68 -47.27 19.27
C MET A 15 6.66 -48.38 18.22
N ALA A 16 6.82 -49.62 18.68
CA ALA A 16 6.06 -50.70 18.08
C ALA A 16 4.65 -50.61 18.65
N VAL A 17 3.65 -50.47 17.79
CA VAL A 17 2.34 -51.16 17.79
C VAL A 17 1.40 -50.42 16.84
N LEU A 18 0.97 -51.18 15.83
CA LEU A 18 -0.25 -51.08 15.04
C LEU A 18 -1.31 -50.10 15.57
N GLY A 19 -1.41 -48.94 14.95
CA GLY A 19 -2.49 -47.98 15.16
C GLY A 19 -2.30 -46.80 14.22
N LEU A 20 -3.23 -46.59 13.29
CA LEU A 20 -3.20 -45.46 12.36
C LEU A 20 -3.23 -44.14 13.14
N ALA A 21 -2.06 -43.58 13.41
CA ALA A 21 -1.92 -42.24 13.95
C ALA A 21 -2.23 -41.24 12.83
N LEU A 22 -3.38 -40.57 12.94
CA LEU A 22 -3.64 -39.31 12.24
C LEU A 22 -2.63 -38.28 12.76
N PHE A 23 -1.57 -38.04 12.00
CA PHE A 23 -0.74 -36.87 12.22
C PHE A 23 -1.62 -35.64 12.00
N PRO A 24 -1.75 -34.72 12.98
CA PRO A 24 -2.30 -33.41 12.70
C PRO A 24 -1.29 -32.73 11.79
N SER A 25 -1.48 -32.91 10.49
CA SER A 25 -0.83 -32.10 9.47
C SER A 25 -1.15 -30.66 9.86
N CYS A 26 -0.16 -29.99 10.44
CA CYS A 26 -0.17 -28.56 10.64
C CYS A 26 -0.19 -27.96 9.23
N LYS A 27 -1.38 -27.92 8.64
CA LYS A 27 -1.62 -27.31 7.34
C LYS A 27 -1.44 -25.82 7.56
N LYS A 28 -0.25 -25.34 7.26
CA LYS A 28 -0.05 -23.93 6.96
C LYS A 28 -0.84 -23.68 5.69
N GLU A 29 -2.08 -23.22 5.86
CA GLU A 29 -2.97 -22.85 4.79
C GLU A 29 -2.40 -21.57 4.17
N LEU A 30 -1.55 -21.79 3.16
CA LEU A 30 -0.98 -20.73 2.36
C LEU A 30 -2.09 -20.31 1.39
N ASP A 31 -2.70 -19.18 1.68
CA ASP A 31 -3.59 -18.52 0.74
C ASP A 31 -2.77 -18.10 -0.49
N HIS A 32 -2.97 -18.80 -1.59
CA HIS A 32 -2.27 -18.61 -2.86
C HIS A 32 -3.17 -17.85 -3.83
N THR A 33 -3.74 -16.72 -3.42
CA THR A 33 -4.21 -15.72 -4.39
C THR A 33 -2.99 -15.14 -5.09
N THR A 34 -2.90 -15.35 -6.41
CA THR A 34 -1.87 -14.71 -7.22
C THR A 34 -2.35 -13.30 -7.52
N ASP A 35 -1.53 -12.30 -7.20
CA ASP A 35 -1.74 -10.92 -7.63
C ASP A 35 -1.61 -10.87 -9.16
N THR A 36 -2.65 -10.39 -9.84
CA THR A 36 -2.76 -10.45 -11.31
C THR A 36 -2.74 -9.07 -11.98
N GLY A 37 -2.73 -7.98 -11.21
CA GLY A 37 -2.86 -6.63 -11.74
C GLY A 37 -2.12 -5.60 -10.91
N ASN A 38 -1.84 -4.46 -11.52
CA ASN A 38 -1.50 -3.28 -10.74
C ASN A 38 -2.80 -2.60 -10.31
N PRO A 39 -2.85 -1.95 -9.14
CA PRO A 39 -4.01 -1.16 -8.73
C PRO A 39 -4.34 -0.10 -9.78
N VAL A 40 -5.63 0.04 -10.09
CA VAL A 40 -6.16 1.00 -11.06
C VAL A 40 -6.98 2.04 -10.32
N VAL A 41 -6.79 3.32 -10.69
CA VAL A 41 -7.61 4.40 -10.14
C VAL A 41 -9.01 4.32 -10.77
N VAL A 42 -10.03 4.19 -9.93
CA VAL A 42 -11.45 4.13 -10.34
C VAL A 42 -12.20 5.43 -10.14
N SER A 43 -11.70 6.34 -9.29
CA SER A 43 -12.27 7.68 -9.16
C SER A 43 -11.27 8.71 -8.64
N TYR A 44 -11.54 9.98 -8.99
CA TYR A 44 -10.79 11.15 -8.58
C TYR A 44 -11.72 12.13 -7.87
N ASN A 45 -11.22 12.76 -6.81
CA ASN A 45 -11.84 13.92 -6.19
C ASN A 45 -10.76 14.95 -5.82
N PRO A 46 -10.81 16.18 -6.35
CA PRO A 46 -11.77 16.72 -7.31
C PRO A 46 -11.79 15.91 -8.63
N THR A 47 -12.94 15.87 -9.30
CA THR A 47 -13.05 15.22 -10.62
C THR A 47 -12.32 16.04 -11.67
N SER A 48 -11.90 15.43 -12.78
CA SER A 48 -11.25 16.17 -13.86
C SER A 48 -12.14 17.29 -14.41
N SER A 49 -11.53 18.45 -14.67
CA SER A 49 -12.19 19.64 -15.26
C SER A 49 -13.33 20.23 -14.43
N VAL A 50 -13.34 20.02 -13.11
CA VAL A 50 -14.28 20.68 -12.20
C VAL A 50 -13.77 22.08 -11.83
N GLU A 51 -14.69 23.05 -11.77
CA GLU A 51 -14.42 24.42 -11.35
C GLU A 51 -14.84 24.66 -9.88
N GLY A 52 -14.41 25.77 -9.30
CA GLY A 52 -14.83 26.16 -7.94
C GLY A 52 -14.23 25.30 -6.82
N VAL A 53 -13.12 24.61 -7.08
CA VAL A 53 -12.35 23.87 -6.09
C VAL A 53 -11.60 24.85 -5.19
N ALA A 54 -11.66 24.67 -3.87
CA ALA A 54 -10.89 25.50 -2.95
C ALA A 54 -9.39 25.21 -3.09
N VAL A 55 -8.55 26.25 -3.03
CA VAL A 55 -7.09 26.14 -3.16
C VAL A 55 -6.42 25.28 -2.08
N THR A 56 -7.11 25.05 -0.96
CA THR A 56 -6.69 24.19 0.16
C THR A 56 -7.23 22.76 0.05
N SER A 57 -7.77 22.35 -1.10
CA SER A 57 -8.42 21.04 -1.23
C SER A 57 -7.40 19.91 -1.32
N ASN A 58 -7.69 18.83 -0.60
CA ASN A 58 -6.97 17.57 -0.78
C ASN A 58 -7.32 16.95 -2.14
N LEU A 59 -6.34 16.24 -2.71
CA LEU A 59 -6.51 15.41 -3.90
C LEU A 59 -6.67 13.96 -3.45
N VAL A 60 -7.75 13.32 -3.89
CA VAL A 60 -8.16 11.99 -3.44
C VAL A 60 -8.32 11.06 -4.65
N LEU A 61 -7.63 9.93 -4.61
CA LEU A 61 -7.71 8.86 -5.61
C LEU A 61 -8.25 7.60 -4.95
N THR A 62 -9.26 6.97 -5.55
CA THR A 62 -9.77 5.67 -5.12
C THR A 62 -9.33 4.59 -6.09
N PHE A 63 -8.86 3.47 -5.57
CA PHE A 63 -8.36 2.33 -6.33
C PHE A 63 -9.34 1.15 -6.26
N ASP A 64 -9.31 0.29 -7.28
CA ASP A 64 -10.08 -0.97 -7.32
C ASP A 64 -9.49 -2.07 -6.41
N GLU A 65 -8.23 -1.92 -6.03
CA GLU A 65 -7.51 -2.87 -5.19
C GLU A 65 -6.75 -2.17 -4.05
N ILE A 66 -6.30 -2.97 -3.08
CA ILE A 66 -5.50 -2.50 -1.95
C ILE A 66 -4.16 -1.95 -2.42
N ILE A 67 -3.88 -0.69 -2.09
CA ILE A 67 -2.60 -0.03 -2.38
C ILE A 67 -1.65 -0.03 -1.17
N LYS A 68 -0.37 0.19 -1.46
CA LYS A 68 0.70 0.48 -0.48
C LYS A 68 1.58 1.58 -1.05
N LYS A 69 2.14 2.43 -0.18
CA LYS A 69 3.15 3.39 -0.59
C LYS A 69 4.40 2.67 -1.08
N ALA A 70 4.99 3.20 -2.14
CA ALA A 70 6.33 2.89 -2.62
C ALA A 70 7.17 4.17 -2.63
N GLU A 71 8.46 4.04 -2.93
CA GLU A 71 9.26 5.21 -3.28
C GLU A 71 8.71 5.86 -4.55
N GLY A 72 8.69 7.19 -4.59
CA GLY A 72 8.12 7.92 -5.71
C GLY A 72 7.90 9.39 -5.36
N THR A 73 7.65 10.18 -6.40
CA THR A 73 7.30 11.59 -6.27
C THR A 73 5.94 11.82 -6.91
N ILE A 74 5.11 12.58 -6.22
CA ILE A 74 3.87 13.13 -6.76
C ILE A 74 4.19 14.54 -7.25
N VAL A 75 3.87 14.83 -8.51
CA VAL A 75 4.03 16.15 -9.12
C VAL A 75 2.65 16.75 -9.32
N ILE A 76 2.41 17.91 -8.71
CA ILE A 76 1.18 18.70 -8.86
C ILE A 76 1.60 19.96 -9.63
N ALA A 77 1.16 20.11 -10.87
CA ALA A 77 1.66 21.16 -11.76
C ALA A 77 0.55 21.90 -12.51
N SER A 78 0.65 23.22 -12.58
CA SER A 78 -0.12 24.11 -13.44
C SER A 78 0.81 24.95 -14.32
N ALA A 79 0.30 26.01 -14.96
CA ALA A 79 1.14 26.91 -15.77
C ALA A 79 2.03 27.81 -14.90
N VAL A 80 1.64 28.07 -13.66
CA VAL A 80 2.30 29.05 -12.76
C VAL A 80 2.82 28.44 -11.46
N ASP A 81 2.40 27.22 -11.13
CA ASP A 81 2.79 26.52 -9.89
C ASP A 81 3.24 25.09 -10.17
N THR A 82 4.22 24.61 -9.40
CA THR A 82 4.65 23.23 -9.45
C THR A 82 5.12 22.80 -8.07
N GLN A 83 4.40 21.84 -7.50
CA GLN A 83 4.71 21.25 -6.21
C GLN A 83 5.18 19.80 -6.41
N ARG A 84 6.18 19.39 -5.62
CA ARG A 84 6.69 18.02 -5.60
C ARG A 84 6.54 17.48 -4.19
N VAL A 85 5.81 16.37 -4.06
CA VAL A 85 5.49 15.74 -2.79
C VAL A 85 6.09 14.33 -2.80
N SER A 86 6.90 13.99 -1.80
CA SER A 86 7.37 12.62 -1.66
C SER A 86 6.19 11.71 -1.28
N MET A 87 6.07 10.55 -1.92
CA MET A 87 5.04 9.55 -1.60
C MET A 87 5.05 9.15 -0.11
N ASN A 88 6.23 9.21 0.51
CA ASN A 88 6.47 8.84 1.91
C ASN A 88 6.35 10.02 2.90
N SER A 89 5.98 11.22 2.45
CA SER A 89 5.76 12.37 3.33
C SER A 89 4.43 12.28 4.10
N ASP A 90 4.29 13.15 5.12
CA ASP A 90 3.07 13.29 5.93
C ASP A 90 1.90 13.89 5.15
N ALA A 91 2.19 14.59 4.05
CA ALA A 91 1.20 15.12 3.10
C ALA A 91 0.44 14.01 2.36
N VAL A 92 0.89 12.75 2.43
CA VAL A 92 0.27 11.64 1.73
C VAL A 92 -0.24 10.64 2.76
N SER A 93 -1.49 10.22 2.64
CA SER A 93 -2.07 9.19 3.52
C SER A 93 -2.84 8.15 2.71
N ILE A 94 -2.91 6.94 3.25
CA ILE A 94 -3.72 5.85 2.72
C ILE A 94 -4.78 5.52 3.77
N SER A 95 -6.04 5.34 3.34
CA SER A 95 -7.14 4.94 4.22
C SER A 95 -6.90 3.61 4.94
N ALA A 96 -7.63 3.36 6.02
CA ALA A 96 -7.48 2.12 6.79
C ALA A 96 -7.79 0.85 5.98
N ASP A 97 -8.75 0.91 5.06
CA ASP A 97 -9.09 -0.15 4.12
C ASP A 97 -8.15 -0.22 2.90
N LYS A 98 -7.23 0.73 2.79
CA LYS A 98 -6.16 0.82 1.78
C LYS A 98 -6.62 0.97 0.34
N HIS A 99 -7.81 1.51 0.09
CA HIS A 99 -8.28 1.78 -1.27
C HIS A 99 -8.22 3.28 -1.63
N ILE A 100 -7.96 4.17 -0.67
CA ILE A 100 -8.00 5.61 -0.89
C ILE A 100 -6.63 6.22 -0.59
N LEU A 101 -6.05 6.89 -1.60
CA LEU A 101 -4.87 7.74 -1.46
C LEU A 101 -5.34 9.19 -1.33
N THR A 102 -4.92 9.86 -0.26
CA THR A 102 -5.15 11.29 -0.05
C THR A 102 -3.83 12.03 -0.09
N ILE A 103 -3.78 13.10 -0.87
CA ILE A 103 -2.63 14.00 -1.01
C ILE A 103 -3.10 15.38 -0.57
N ASP A 104 -2.48 15.90 0.48
CA ASP A 104 -2.63 17.26 1.00
C ASP A 104 -1.48 18.12 0.46
N PRO A 105 -1.72 19.01 -0.53
CA PRO A 105 -0.64 19.83 -1.09
C PRO A 105 0.08 20.63 0.02
N PRO A 106 1.43 20.61 0.08
CA PRO A 106 2.19 21.23 1.17
C PRO A 106 2.06 22.77 1.19
N LYS A 107 1.59 23.36 0.09
CA LYS A 107 1.22 24.77 -0.02
C LYS A 107 -0.13 24.83 -0.73
N ASP A 108 -0.98 25.75 -0.32
CA ASP A 108 -2.19 26.13 -1.06
C ASP A 108 -1.89 26.29 -2.56
N LEU A 109 -2.77 25.74 -3.37
CA LEU A 109 -2.71 25.87 -4.82
C LEU A 109 -3.01 27.32 -5.23
N GLU A 110 -2.57 27.72 -6.42
CA GLU A 110 -2.94 29.02 -6.97
C GLU A 110 -4.38 28.96 -7.52
N SER A 111 -5.15 30.04 -7.33
CA SER A 111 -6.51 30.14 -7.84
C SER A 111 -6.54 30.27 -9.36
N ASP A 112 -7.66 29.91 -9.99
CA ASP A 112 -7.90 30.03 -11.43
C ASP A 112 -6.90 29.27 -12.33
N GLU A 113 -6.33 28.18 -11.80
CA GLU A 113 -5.37 27.33 -12.50
C GLU A 113 -5.93 25.94 -12.82
N MET A 114 -5.42 25.35 -13.91
CA MET A 114 -5.64 23.94 -14.25
C MET A 114 -4.43 23.11 -13.82
N TYR A 115 -4.66 22.18 -12.89
CA TYR A 115 -3.62 21.31 -12.37
C TYR A 115 -3.63 19.92 -13.01
N THR A 116 -2.43 19.41 -13.28
CA THR A 116 -2.16 18.01 -13.59
C THR A 116 -1.47 17.36 -12.40
N VAL A 117 -1.85 16.13 -12.09
CA VAL A 117 -1.27 15.32 -11.01
C VAL A 117 -0.63 14.08 -11.62
N THR A 118 0.68 13.92 -11.42
CA THR A 118 1.45 12.77 -11.90
C THR A 118 2.00 12.01 -10.69
N LEU A 119 1.83 10.69 -10.70
CA LEU A 119 2.43 9.78 -9.73
C LEU A 119 3.55 9.00 -10.45
N ASP A 120 4.79 9.16 -9.99
CA ASP A 120 5.97 8.45 -10.51
C ASP A 120 6.21 7.09 -9.84
#